data_AF-A0A5J4W9C9-F1
#
_entry.id   AF-A0A5J4W9C9-F1
#
_cell.length_a   1.000
_cell.length_b   1.000
_cell.length_c   1.000
_cell.angle_alpha   90.00
_cell.angle_beta   90.00
_cell.angle_gamma   90.00
#
_symmetry.space_group_name_H-M   'P 1'
#
loop_
_entity.id
_entity.type
_entity.pdbx_description
1 polymer ?
#
loop_
_entity_poly.entity_id
_entity_poly.type
_entity_poly.pdbx_seq_one_letter_code
_entity_poly.pdbx_strand_id
1 'polypeptide(L)'
;MPNMQYSQGFESFACSMMNKKYEAISKHNDAQSLYYKQILNSAFDGDGQNNAKFDKISFINARLAVIKQLKQDHKTTKKISDDIYNSDGEVIEDAQYVVNESPRQIKCSKPLQEAIFTLDNSKLWYLNFVYNFLYKCIDMDKVHFSNMDTESMYLAIAGSQIEGKKQGLKYVVKDQLFYDQHYKQQLPQDDCTVSEEKNLMDITTESQGENIVCLAPKCYSLYNGNEQNDDIQFHQRIG
;
A
#
# COMPACT_ATOMS: atom_id res chain seq x y z
N MET A 1 19.06 -23.20 -17.42
CA MET A 1 19.03 -22.24 -16.30
C MET A 1 19.12 -20.83 -16.87
N PRO A 2 18.00 -20.12 -17.09
CA PRO A 2 18.03 -18.70 -17.46
C PRO A 2 17.89 -17.81 -16.20
N ASN A 3 18.52 -16.62 -16.27
CA ASN A 3 18.27 -15.43 -15.46
C ASN A 3 18.95 -15.29 -14.08
N MET A 4 20.29 -15.26 -14.07
CA MET A 4 21.06 -14.61 -12.99
C MET A 4 21.24 -13.09 -13.22
N GLN A 5 21.08 -12.63 -14.48
CA GLN A 5 21.36 -11.26 -14.92
C GLN A 5 20.23 -10.26 -14.61
N TYR A 6 18.98 -10.74 -14.44
CA TYR A 6 17.84 -9.91 -14.03
C TYR A 6 17.92 -9.47 -12.55
N SER A 7 18.51 -10.30 -11.68
CA SER A 7 18.59 -10.00 -10.24
C SER A 7 19.51 -8.82 -9.91
N GLN A 8 20.69 -8.72 -10.56
CA GLN A 8 21.65 -7.63 -10.33
C GLN A 8 21.13 -6.27 -10.83
N GLY A 9 20.41 -6.25 -11.95
CA GLY A 9 19.82 -5.03 -12.49
C GLY A 9 18.70 -4.47 -11.60
N PHE A 10 17.86 -5.36 -11.06
CA PHE A 10 16.81 -4.96 -10.12
C PHE A 10 17.35 -4.51 -8.78
N GLU A 11 18.36 -5.20 -8.23
CA GLU A 11 19.04 -4.79 -6.99
C GLU A 11 19.61 -3.37 -7.11
N SER A 12 20.36 -3.08 -8.18
CA SER A 12 20.91 -1.74 -8.43
C SER A 12 19.83 -0.68 -8.55
N PHE A 13 18.74 -0.99 -9.26
CA PHE A 13 17.57 -0.11 -9.37
C PHE A 13 16.93 0.15 -8.01
N ALA A 14 16.66 -0.90 -7.23
CA ALA A 14 16.01 -0.82 -5.93
C ALA A 14 16.85 0.02 -4.95
N CYS A 15 18.15 -0.25 -4.86
CA CYS A 15 19.10 0.52 -4.06
C CYS A 15 19.13 1.99 -4.47
N SER A 16 19.13 2.29 -5.78
CA SER A 16 19.13 3.67 -6.28
C SER A 16 17.86 4.43 -5.88
N MET A 17 16.68 3.82 -6.04
CA MET A 17 15.41 4.46 -5.70
C MET A 17 15.23 4.61 -4.18
N MET A 18 15.71 3.64 -3.40
CA MET A 18 15.69 3.72 -1.93
C MET A 18 16.60 4.85 -1.42
N ASN A 19 17.82 4.99 -1.96
CA ASN A 19 18.71 6.09 -1.59
C ASN A 19 18.07 7.45 -1.90
N LYS A 20 17.45 7.58 -3.08
CA LYS A 20 16.72 8.80 -3.46
C LYS A 20 15.53 9.09 -2.54
N LYS A 21 14.82 8.05 -2.10
CA LYS A 21 13.75 8.17 -1.10
C LYS A 21 14.31 8.68 0.23
N TYR A 22 15.42 8.13 0.74
CA TYR A 22 16.04 8.62 1.98
C TYR A 22 16.54 10.05 1.89
N GLU A 23 17.15 10.43 0.77
CA GLU A 23 17.54 11.82 0.51
C GLU A 23 16.33 12.76 0.51
N ALA A 24 15.17 12.31 0.03
CA ALA A 24 13.95 13.10 0.09
C ALA A 24 13.43 13.22 1.53
N ILE A 25 13.45 12.13 2.30
CA ILE A 25 13.03 12.15 3.71
C ILE A 25 13.96 13.04 4.54
N SER A 26 15.27 12.98 4.35
CA SER A 26 16.23 13.84 5.06
C SER A 26 16.06 15.32 4.75
N LYS A 27 15.47 15.65 3.60
CA LYS A 27 15.08 17.01 3.19
C LYS A 27 13.65 17.37 3.57
N HIS A 28 12.94 16.53 4.33
CA HIS A 28 11.52 16.69 4.68
C HIS A 28 10.61 16.89 3.46
N ASN A 29 10.92 16.22 2.34
CA ASN A 29 10.14 16.28 1.11
C ASN A 29 9.27 15.03 0.95
N ASP A 30 8.11 15.05 1.58
CA ASP A 30 7.18 13.92 1.60
C ASP A 30 6.66 13.54 0.20
N ALA A 31 6.39 14.53 -0.65
CA ALA A 31 5.92 14.30 -2.01
C ALA A 31 6.95 13.54 -2.85
N GLN A 32 8.23 13.92 -2.75
CA GLN A 32 9.30 13.26 -3.47
C GLN A 32 9.63 11.88 -2.89
N SER A 33 9.56 11.72 -1.57
CA SER A 33 9.67 10.41 -0.90
C SER A 33 8.57 9.45 -1.39
N LEU A 34 7.33 9.94 -1.46
CA LEU A 34 6.19 9.17 -1.96
C LEU A 34 6.35 8.81 -3.44
N TYR A 35 6.84 9.74 -4.26
CA TYR A 35 7.11 9.50 -5.67
C TYR A 35 8.12 8.35 -5.88
N TYR A 36 9.24 8.34 -5.16
CA TYR A 36 10.21 7.25 -5.25
C TYR A 36 9.67 5.92 -4.70
N LYS A 37 8.84 5.95 -3.65
CA LYS A 37 8.09 4.76 -3.18
C LYS A 37 7.19 4.20 -4.30
N GLN A 38 6.43 5.06 -4.98
CA GLN A 38 5.53 4.63 -6.05
C GLN A 38 6.30 4.01 -7.23
N ILE A 39 7.46 4.56 -7.60
CA ILE A 39 8.32 3.98 -8.64
C ILE A 39 8.76 2.56 -8.27
N LEU A 40 9.21 2.36 -7.02
CA LEU A 40 9.62 1.05 -6.52
C LEU A 40 8.48 0.04 -6.56
N ASN A 41 7.31 0.40 -6.02
CA ASN A 41 6.15 -0.49 -5.97
C ASN A 41 5.63 -0.82 -7.39
N SER A 42 5.61 0.17 -8.28
CA SER A 42 5.15 0.00 -9.66
C SER A 42 6.06 -0.92 -10.50
N ALA A 43 7.35 -1.02 -10.13
CA ALA A 43 8.29 -1.90 -10.83
C ALA A 43 7.92 -3.39 -10.66
N PHE A 44 7.28 -3.73 -9.55
CA PHE A 44 6.70 -5.05 -9.30
C PHE A 44 5.32 -5.20 -9.96
N ASP A 45 4.43 -4.21 -9.81
CA ASP A 45 3.06 -4.28 -10.34
C ASP A 45 3.01 -4.46 -11.87
N GLY A 46 4.03 -3.96 -12.58
CA GLY A 46 4.21 -4.16 -14.02
C GLY A 46 4.25 -5.64 -14.44
N ASP A 47 4.60 -6.54 -13.52
CA ASP A 47 4.89 -7.95 -13.79
C ASP A 47 3.63 -8.82 -13.53
N GLY A 48 2.71 -8.30 -12.72
CA GLY A 48 1.42 -8.91 -12.37
C GLY A 48 0.23 -8.36 -13.15
N GLN A 49 0.45 -7.54 -14.19
CA GLN A 49 -0.64 -6.85 -14.89
C GLN A 49 -1.61 -7.82 -15.59
N ASN A 50 -2.90 -7.58 -15.39
CA ASN A 50 -3.94 -8.26 -16.13
C ASN A 50 -3.96 -7.76 -17.58
N ASN A 51 -3.62 -8.64 -18.52
CA ASN A 51 -3.65 -8.37 -19.97
C ASN A 51 -5.03 -8.58 -20.60
N ALA A 52 -6.07 -8.86 -19.81
CA ALA A 52 -7.44 -8.97 -20.29
C ALA A 52 -7.90 -7.65 -20.92
N LYS A 53 -8.60 -7.77 -22.03
CA LYS A 53 -8.95 -6.64 -22.89
C LYS A 53 -10.40 -6.28 -22.65
N PHE A 54 -10.62 -5.12 -22.04
CA PHE A 54 -11.96 -4.59 -21.83
C PHE A 54 -12.08 -3.21 -22.45
N ASP A 55 -13.15 -3.03 -23.21
CA ASP A 55 -13.57 -1.73 -23.68
C ASP A 55 -14.22 -0.97 -22.51
N LYS A 56 -13.94 0.33 -22.42
CA LYS A 56 -14.61 1.22 -21.47
C LYS A 56 -15.86 1.77 -22.13
N ILE A 57 -17.02 1.44 -21.57
CA ILE A 57 -18.31 1.97 -22.02
C ILE A 57 -18.73 3.09 -21.06
N SER A 58 -19.13 4.24 -21.61
CA SER A 58 -19.62 5.38 -20.82
C SER A 58 -20.93 5.91 -21.39
N PHE A 59 -21.84 6.34 -20.50
CA PHE A 59 -23.06 7.06 -20.83
C PHE A 59 -22.86 8.54 -20.55
N ILE A 60 -22.97 9.39 -21.57
CA ILE A 60 -22.63 10.82 -21.49
C ILE A 60 -23.53 11.66 -22.39
N ASN A 61 -23.59 12.97 -22.12
CA ASN A 61 -24.34 13.90 -22.97
C ASN A 61 -23.60 14.24 -24.27
N ALA A 62 -24.28 14.98 -25.16
CA ALA A 62 -23.77 15.38 -26.48
C ALA A 62 -22.42 16.09 -26.41
N ARG A 63 -22.24 17.04 -25.48
CA ARG A 63 -21.01 17.82 -25.36
C ARG A 63 -19.81 16.94 -25.05
N LEU A 64 -19.94 16.05 -24.07
CA LEU A 64 -18.87 15.12 -23.70
C LEU A 64 -18.64 14.07 -24.78
N ALA A 65 -19.67 13.64 -25.50
CA ALA A 65 -19.55 12.71 -26.62
C ALA A 65 -18.64 13.25 -27.72
N VAL A 66 -18.81 14.52 -28.10
CA VAL A 66 -17.94 15.19 -29.09
C VAL A 66 -16.49 15.26 -28.60
N ILE A 67 -16.25 15.60 -27.33
CA ILE A 67 -14.89 15.65 -26.79
C ILE A 67 -14.24 14.26 -26.82
N LYS A 68 -14.99 13.20 -26.47
CA LYS A 68 -14.47 11.84 -26.49
C LYS A 68 -14.18 11.32 -27.91
N GLN A 69 -14.93 11.73 -28.92
CA GLN A 69 -14.67 11.37 -30.32
C GLN A 69 -13.29 11.85 -30.82
N LEU A 70 -12.76 12.91 -30.23
CA LEU A 70 -11.45 13.45 -30.59
C LEU A 70 -10.28 12.66 -29.98
N LYS A 71 -10.55 11.74 -29.05
CA LYS A 71 -9.49 10.96 -28.41
C LYS A 71 -9.05 9.79 -29.29
N GLN A 72 -7.78 9.45 -29.19
CA GLN A 72 -7.18 8.33 -29.94
C GLN A 72 -7.72 6.95 -29.53
N ASP A 73 -8.17 6.80 -28.28
CA ASP A 73 -8.77 5.58 -27.76
C ASP A 73 -10.26 5.46 -28.11
N HIS A 74 -10.85 6.41 -28.84
CA HIS A 74 -12.23 6.33 -29.29
C HIS A 74 -12.46 5.16 -30.25
N LYS A 75 -13.52 4.38 -30.03
CA LYS A 75 -13.98 3.34 -30.96
C LYS A 75 -15.28 3.73 -31.65
N THR A 76 -16.34 3.93 -30.85
CA THR A 76 -17.68 4.19 -31.39
C THR A 76 -18.48 5.11 -30.45
N THR A 77 -19.37 5.90 -31.05
CA THR A 77 -20.39 6.69 -30.35
C THR A 77 -21.76 6.30 -30.90
N LYS A 78 -22.73 6.07 -30.02
CA LYS A 78 -24.13 5.83 -30.39
C LYS A 78 -25.04 6.72 -29.54
N LYS A 79 -25.89 7.51 -30.19
CA LYS A 79 -26.99 8.22 -29.51
C LYS A 79 -28.04 7.20 -29.07
N ILE A 80 -28.53 7.31 -27.85
CA ILE A 80 -29.51 6.38 -27.26
C ILE A 80 -30.80 7.05 -26.80
N SER A 81 -30.79 8.36 -26.58
CA SER A 81 -32.00 9.15 -26.32
C SER A 81 -31.92 10.50 -27.02
N ASP A 82 -33.09 11.10 -27.25
CA ASP A 82 -33.22 12.49 -27.68
C ASP A 82 -33.31 13.43 -26.48
N ASP A 83 -33.14 14.73 -26.72
CA ASP A 83 -33.35 15.76 -25.71
C ASP A 83 -34.82 15.74 -25.28
N ILE A 84 -35.08 15.88 -23.98
CA ILE A 84 -36.43 16.02 -23.44
C ILE A 84 -36.67 17.51 -23.16
N TYR A 85 -37.74 18.06 -23.75
CA TYR A 85 -38.09 19.47 -23.63
C TYR A 85 -39.27 19.68 -22.68
N ASN A 86 -39.29 20.83 -21.99
CA ASN A 86 -40.48 21.29 -21.27
C ASN A 86 -41.49 21.93 -22.24
N SER A 87 -42.67 22.28 -21.71
CA SER A 87 -43.73 22.97 -22.46
C SER A 87 -43.30 24.32 -23.05
N ASP A 88 -42.27 24.95 -22.47
CA ASP A 88 -41.71 26.23 -22.90
C ASP A 88 -40.59 26.07 -23.96
N GLY A 89 -40.24 24.83 -24.32
CA GLY A 89 -39.22 24.51 -25.32
C GLY A 89 -37.78 24.47 -24.80
N GLU A 90 -37.56 24.55 -23.49
CA GLU A 90 -36.24 24.39 -22.85
C GLU A 90 -35.92 22.92 -22.60
N VAL A 91 -34.64 22.55 -22.71
CA VAL A 91 -34.17 21.19 -22.46
C VAL A 91 -34.19 20.90 -20.95
N ILE A 92 -34.98 19.91 -20.54
CA ILE A 92 -35.01 19.35 -19.18
C ILE A 92 -33.93 18.29 -19.02
N GLU A 93 -33.72 17.46 -20.04
CA GLU A 93 -32.72 16.39 -20.03
C GLU A 93 -32.01 16.33 -21.39
N ASP A 94 -30.68 16.39 -21.36
CA ASP A 94 -29.84 16.26 -22.54
C ASP A 94 -29.94 14.85 -23.14
N ALA A 95 -29.87 14.76 -24.47
CA ALA A 95 -29.66 13.52 -25.19
C ALA A 95 -28.46 12.74 -24.66
N GLN A 96 -28.67 11.45 -24.42
CA GLN A 96 -27.64 10.55 -23.95
C GLN A 96 -26.99 9.79 -25.09
N TYR A 97 -25.70 9.55 -24.92
CA TYR A 97 -24.83 8.85 -25.85
C TYR A 97 -24.06 7.77 -25.11
N VAL A 98 -23.95 6.62 -25.75
CA VAL A 98 -23.03 5.56 -25.36
C VAL A 98 -21.74 5.73 -26.16
N VAL A 99 -20.63 5.87 -25.46
CA VAL A 99 -19.30 5.92 -26.06
C VAL A 99 -18.49 4.71 -25.60
N ASN A 100 -17.93 4.00 -26.57
CA ASN A 100 -16.96 2.94 -26.34
C ASN A 100 -15.55 3.49 -26.61
N GLU A 101 -14.70 3.42 -25.60
CA GLU A 101 -13.27 3.74 -25.65
C GLU A 101 -12.48 2.41 -25.49
N SER A 102 -11.47 2.19 -26.33
CA SER A 102 -10.50 1.10 -26.22
C SER A 102 -9.20 1.65 -25.62
N PRO A 103 -8.94 1.47 -24.32
CA PRO A 103 -7.78 2.05 -23.65
C PRO A 103 -6.47 1.73 -24.37
N ARG A 104 -5.52 2.68 -24.34
CA ARG A 104 -4.17 2.49 -24.88
C ARG A 104 -3.52 1.25 -24.25
N GLN A 105 -2.96 0.41 -25.11
CA GLN A 105 -2.39 -0.88 -24.72
C GLN A 105 -0.88 -0.74 -24.62
N ILE A 106 -0.32 -1.13 -23.48
CA ILE A 106 1.13 -1.26 -23.29
C ILE A 106 1.42 -2.76 -23.19
N LYS A 107 2.21 -3.30 -24.13
CA LYS A 107 2.59 -4.71 -24.09
C LYS A 107 3.75 -4.87 -23.11
N CYS A 108 3.47 -5.38 -21.91
CA CYS A 108 4.49 -5.89 -21.00
C CYS A 108 4.65 -7.40 -21.25
N SER A 109 5.86 -7.85 -21.60
CA SER A 109 6.16 -9.25 -21.95
C SER A 109 6.92 -9.97 -20.83
N LYS A 110 6.56 -9.66 -19.58
CA LYS A 110 7.14 -10.33 -18.41
C LYS A 110 6.30 -11.53 -17.97
N PRO A 111 6.93 -12.59 -17.45
CA PRO A 111 6.22 -13.77 -16.98
C PRO A 111 5.48 -13.48 -15.66
N LEU A 112 4.17 -13.76 -15.61
CA LEU A 112 3.35 -13.63 -14.39
C LEU A 112 3.94 -14.40 -13.18
N GLN A 113 4.74 -15.42 -13.47
CA GLN A 113 5.46 -16.22 -12.48
C GLN A 113 6.42 -15.38 -11.62
N GLU A 114 7.03 -14.31 -12.16
CA GLU A 114 7.88 -13.40 -11.38
C GLU A 114 7.06 -12.65 -10.32
N ALA A 115 5.84 -12.24 -10.68
CA ALA A 115 4.94 -11.58 -9.75
C ALA A 115 4.50 -12.51 -8.61
N ILE A 116 4.09 -13.74 -8.96
CA ILE A 116 3.71 -14.77 -7.98
C ILE A 116 4.88 -15.12 -7.06
N PHE A 117 6.07 -15.34 -7.62
CA PHE A 117 7.27 -15.67 -6.84
C PHE A 117 7.59 -14.57 -5.83
N THR A 118 7.54 -13.30 -6.24
CA THR A 118 7.82 -12.18 -5.33
C THR A 118 6.79 -12.10 -4.20
N LEU A 119 5.50 -12.27 -4.49
CA LEU A 119 4.44 -12.30 -3.47
C LEU A 119 4.57 -13.47 -2.50
N ASP A 120 4.98 -14.64 -2.98
CA ASP A 120 5.17 -15.80 -2.10
C ASP A 120 6.41 -15.63 -1.23
N ASN A 121 7.48 -15.04 -1.75
CA ASN A 121 8.66 -14.70 -0.96
C ASN A 121 8.39 -13.63 0.09
N SER A 122 7.59 -12.60 -0.22
CA SER A 122 7.24 -11.56 0.76
C SER A 122 6.41 -12.15 1.91
N LYS A 123 5.43 -13.02 1.60
CA LYS A 123 4.67 -13.76 2.62
C LYS A 123 5.56 -14.68 3.45
N LEU A 124 6.45 -15.43 2.80
CA LEU A 124 7.36 -16.35 3.49
C LEU A 124 8.28 -15.60 4.45
N TRP A 125 8.82 -14.46 4.01
CA TRP A 125 9.63 -13.58 4.85
C TRP A 125 8.85 -13.09 6.07
N TYR A 126 7.60 -12.67 5.88
CA TYR A 126 6.73 -12.21 6.97
C TYR A 126 6.41 -13.31 7.98
N LEU A 127 6.04 -14.50 7.49
CA LEU A 127 5.80 -15.68 8.33
C LEU A 127 7.07 -16.09 9.07
N ASN A 128 8.23 -15.98 8.44
CA ASN A 128 9.51 -16.25 9.08
C ASN A 128 9.78 -15.28 10.22
N PHE A 129 9.55 -13.97 10.03
CA PHE A 129 9.65 -13.00 11.12
C PHE A 129 8.70 -13.34 12.28
N VAL A 130 7.43 -13.61 11.99
CA VAL A 130 6.43 -13.94 13.02
C VAL A 130 6.83 -15.22 13.78
N TYR A 131 7.03 -16.34 13.09
CA TYR A 131 7.23 -17.64 13.75
C TYR A 131 8.65 -17.86 14.26
N ASN A 132 9.67 -17.39 13.54
CA ASN A 132 11.06 -17.64 13.90
C ASN A 132 11.71 -16.52 14.71
N PHE A 133 11.11 -15.32 14.77
CA PHE A 133 11.55 -14.25 15.66
C PHE A 133 10.52 -13.96 16.75
N LEU A 134 9.34 -13.40 16.43
CA LEU A 134 8.38 -12.92 17.44
C LEU A 134 7.94 -14.03 18.41
N TYR A 135 7.47 -15.17 17.93
CA TYR A 135 7.01 -16.26 18.82
C TYR A 135 8.12 -16.81 19.72
N LYS A 136 9.38 -16.69 19.31
CA LYS A 136 10.53 -17.18 20.10
C LYS A 136 10.92 -16.22 21.21
N CYS A 137 10.97 -14.91 20.94
CA CYS A 137 11.45 -13.93 21.92
C CYS A 137 10.35 -13.16 22.66
N ILE A 138 9.11 -13.17 22.18
CA ILE A 138 7.99 -12.43 22.79
C ILE A 138 7.07 -13.34 23.59
N ASP A 139 6.61 -12.81 24.72
CA ASP A 139 5.57 -13.36 25.58
C ASP A 139 4.18 -13.17 24.93
N MET A 140 3.69 -14.22 24.28
CA MET A 140 2.42 -14.22 23.58
C MET A 140 1.21 -14.20 24.52
N ASP A 141 1.38 -14.43 25.82
CA ASP A 141 0.31 -14.24 26.81
C ASP A 141 0.07 -12.74 27.08
N LYS A 142 1.03 -11.89 26.72
CA LYS A 142 0.96 -10.42 26.85
C LYS A 142 0.84 -9.69 25.52
N VAL A 143 0.86 -10.39 24.40
CA VAL A 143 0.77 -9.77 23.06
C VAL A 143 -0.33 -10.44 22.25
N HIS A 144 -1.24 -9.63 21.73
CA HIS A 144 -2.31 -10.06 20.85
C HIS A 144 -2.11 -9.50 19.44
N PHE A 145 -2.19 -10.37 18.43
CA PHE A 145 -2.22 -9.98 17.02
C PHE A 145 -3.60 -9.44 16.66
N SER A 146 -3.73 -8.12 16.56
CA SER A 146 -5.01 -7.46 16.29
C SER A 146 -5.39 -7.47 14.81
N ASN A 147 -4.42 -7.23 13.93
CA ASN A 147 -4.61 -7.28 12.48
C ASN A 147 -3.27 -7.44 11.77
N MET A 148 -3.30 -7.91 10.52
CA MET A 148 -2.14 -8.05 9.66
C MET A 148 -2.54 -7.72 8.22
N ASP A 149 -1.79 -6.84 7.56
CA ASP A 149 -1.93 -6.50 6.15
C ASP A 149 -0.61 -6.83 5.41
N THR A 150 -0.55 -6.47 4.14
CA THR A 150 0.48 -6.87 3.17
C THR A 150 1.91 -6.56 3.64
N GLU A 151 2.10 -5.45 4.36
CA GLU A 151 3.42 -4.97 4.80
C GLU A 151 3.42 -4.50 6.27
N SER A 152 2.34 -4.74 7.02
CA SER A 152 2.17 -4.21 8.38
C SER A 152 1.43 -5.18 9.31
N MET A 153 1.74 -5.07 10.60
CA MET A 153 1.13 -5.86 11.66
C MET A 153 0.79 -4.95 12.83
N TYR A 154 -0.36 -5.21 13.41
CA TYR A 154 -0.90 -4.46 14.52
C TYR A 154 -0.89 -5.35 15.76
N LEU A 155 -0.07 -4.97 16.74
CA LEU A 155 0.09 -5.69 17.99
C LEU A 155 -0.56 -4.89 19.12
N ALA A 156 -1.38 -5.56 19.93
CA ALA A 156 -1.82 -5.04 21.23
C ALA A 156 -0.94 -5.64 22.32
N ILE A 157 -0.34 -4.78 23.15
CA ILE A 157 0.71 -5.15 24.10
C ILE A 157 0.26 -4.85 25.53
N ALA A 158 0.22 -5.88 26.38
CA ALA A 158 -0.16 -5.81 27.78
C ALA A 158 1.09 -5.81 28.69
N GLY A 159 1.87 -4.72 28.63
CA GLY A 159 3.05 -4.55 29.49
C GLY A 159 2.86 -3.48 30.58
N SER A 160 3.78 -2.53 30.71
CA SER A 160 3.79 -1.52 31.76
C SER A 160 2.76 -0.41 31.52
N GLN A 161 1.83 -0.25 32.47
CA GLN A 161 0.89 0.89 32.49
C GLN A 161 1.59 2.23 32.74
N ILE A 162 2.78 2.22 33.37
CA ILE A 162 3.54 3.43 33.70
C ILE A 162 4.21 4.00 32.45
N GLU A 163 4.87 3.14 31.65
CA GLU A 163 5.50 3.55 30.39
C GLU A 163 4.47 3.69 29.25
N GLY A 164 3.30 3.03 29.38
CA GLY A 164 2.19 3.14 28.45
C GLY A 164 2.60 2.73 27.03
N LYS A 165 2.18 3.50 26.02
CA LYS A 165 2.51 3.22 24.61
C LYS A 165 4.01 3.33 24.28
N LYS A 166 4.79 4.07 25.07
CA LYS A 166 6.24 4.27 24.84
C LYS A 166 7.08 3.04 25.17
N GLN A 167 6.48 2.03 25.82
CA GLN A 167 7.19 0.84 26.25
C GLN A 167 7.69 -0.06 25.09
N GLY A 168 7.10 0.06 23.89
CA GLY A 168 7.39 -0.82 22.77
C GLY A 168 7.25 -2.31 23.15
N LEU A 169 8.26 -3.12 22.84
CA LEU A 169 8.31 -4.55 23.18
C LEU A 169 9.00 -4.84 24.52
N LYS A 170 9.56 -3.83 25.20
CA LYS A 170 10.48 -3.97 26.34
C LYS A 170 10.00 -4.91 27.45
N TYR A 171 8.73 -4.83 27.84
CA TYR A 171 8.17 -5.63 28.95
C TYR A 171 7.53 -6.96 28.52
N VAL A 172 7.53 -7.25 27.22
CA VAL A 172 6.99 -8.49 26.67
C VAL A 172 8.06 -9.37 26.03
N VAL A 173 9.34 -8.97 26.07
CA VAL A 173 10.45 -9.86 25.71
C VAL A 173 10.62 -10.92 26.81
N LYS A 174 10.45 -12.20 26.47
CA LYS A 174 10.67 -13.34 27.37
C LYS A 174 12.08 -13.93 27.28
N ASP A 175 12.71 -13.85 26.10
CA ASP A 175 14.07 -14.32 25.86
C ASP A 175 14.92 -13.13 25.37
N GLN A 176 15.51 -12.43 26.33
CA GLN A 176 16.33 -11.26 26.06
C GLN A 176 17.60 -11.61 25.28
N LEU A 177 18.21 -12.77 25.54
CA LEU A 177 19.43 -13.18 24.87
C LEU A 177 19.18 -13.43 23.38
N PHE A 178 18.10 -14.15 23.05
CA PHE A 178 17.69 -14.36 21.65
C PHE A 178 17.31 -13.03 21.00
N TYR A 179 16.55 -12.18 21.71
CA TYR A 179 16.17 -10.87 21.22
C TYR A 179 17.41 -10.05 20.86
N ASP A 180 18.34 -9.85 21.78
CA ASP A 180 19.53 -9.01 21.56
C ASP A 180 20.45 -9.56 20.44
N GLN A 181 20.51 -10.89 20.29
CA GLN A 181 21.30 -11.54 19.22
C GLN A 181 20.69 -11.34 17.82
N HIS A 182 19.36 -11.35 17.71
CA HIS A 182 18.65 -11.32 16.43
C HIS A 182 18.00 -9.97 16.11
N TYR A 183 17.89 -9.07 17.08
CA TYR A 183 17.27 -7.74 16.96
C TYR A 183 17.88 -6.96 15.80
N LYS A 184 19.21 -6.91 15.72
CA LYS A 184 19.95 -6.17 14.67
C LYS A 184 19.75 -6.70 13.25
N GLN A 185 19.19 -7.91 13.09
CA GLN A 185 18.93 -8.52 11.79
C GLN A 185 17.47 -8.34 11.34
N GLN A 186 16.60 -7.85 12.22
CA GLN A 186 15.14 -7.84 12.01
C GLN A 186 14.50 -6.47 12.33
N LEU A 187 15.14 -5.66 13.17
CA LEU A 187 14.63 -4.39 13.67
C LEU A 187 15.70 -3.28 13.57
N PRO A 188 15.28 -2.01 13.43
CA PRO A 188 16.18 -0.89 13.29
C PRO A 188 16.87 -0.62 14.62
N GLN A 189 18.15 -0.25 14.58
CA GLN A 189 18.90 0.01 15.80
C GLN A 189 18.47 1.34 16.46
N ASP A 190 18.46 1.40 17.79
CA ASP A 190 18.28 2.65 18.52
C ASP A 190 19.55 3.51 18.28
N ASP A 191 19.37 4.76 17.84
CA ASP A 191 20.40 5.75 17.44
C ASP A 191 20.84 5.78 15.97
N CYS A 192 20.11 5.16 15.04
CA CYS A 192 20.50 5.24 13.63
C CYS A 192 20.05 6.52 12.91
N THR A 193 20.77 6.87 11.85
CA THR A 193 20.29 7.87 10.88
C THR A 193 19.02 7.36 10.18
N VAL A 194 18.18 8.26 9.65
CA VAL A 194 16.95 7.92 8.87
C VAL A 194 17.21 6.88 7.76
N SER A 195 18.45 6.84 7.22
CA SER A 195 18.92 5.88 6.24
C SER A 195 19.04 4.45 6.78
N GLU A 196 19.44 4.31 8.04
CA GLU A 196 19.71 3.04 8.72
C GLU A 196 18.47 2.54 9.48
N GLU A 197 17.58 3.44 9.93
CA GLU A 197 16.30 3.08 10.56
C GLU A 197 15.32 2.39 9.58
N LYS A 198 15.57 2.56 8.28
CA LYS A 198 14.66 2.13 7.22
C LYS A 198 15.28 1.15 6.23
N ASN A 199 16.36 0.45 6.59
CA ASN A 199 17.03 -0.49 5.68
C ASN A 199 16.03 -1.44 4.99
N LEU A 200 16.41 -1.87 3.79
CA LEU A 200 15.60 -2.76 2.99
C LEU A 200 15.32 -4.05 3.77
N MET A 201 14.04 -4.34 4.03
CA MET A 201 13.52 -5.47 4.82
C MET A 201 13.53 -5.30 6.35
N ASP A 202 13.88 -4.14 6.91
CA ASP A 202 13.75 -3.93 8.36
C ASP A 202 12.30 -3.56 8.75
N ILE A 203 11.89 -3.93 9.95
CA ILE A 203 10.54 -3.63 10.48
C ILE A 203 10.60 -2.37 11.33
N THR A 204 10.00 -1.29 10.86
CA THR A 204 9.93 -0.03 11.61
C THR A 204 8.61 0.10 12.36
N THR A 205 8.65 0.71 13.56
CA THR A 205 7.41 1.11 14.25
C THR A 205 6.82 2.35 13.57
N GLU A 206 5.71 2.19 12.86
CA GLU A 206 5.07 3.32 12.15
C GLU A 206 4.20 4.19 13.06
N SER A 207 3.47 3.58 13.99
CA SER A 207 2.54 4.28 14.86
C SER A 207 2.32 3.54 16.18
N GLN A 208 2.00 4.31 17.23
CA GLN A 208 1.69 3.79 18.56
C GLN A 208 0.44 4.50 19.10
N GLY A 209 -0.52 3.72 19.59
CA GLY A 209 -1.74 4.20 20.24
C GLY A 209 -1.93 3.51 21.59
N GLU A 210 -2.76 4.08 22.46
CA GLU A 210 -3.14 3.43 23.72
C GLU A 210 -4.14 2.31 23.49
N ASN A 211 -5.02 2.45 22.49
CA ASN A 211 -6.04 1.49 22.15
C ASN A 211 -6.10 1.26 20.64
N ILE A 212 -6.53 0.06 20.26
CA ILE A 212 -6.83 -0.30 18.86
C ILE A 212 -8.16 -1.05 18.81
N VAL A 213 -8.99 -0.71 17.83
CA VAL A 213 -10.20 -1.48 17.47
C VAL A 213 -10.06 -1.95 16.04
N CYS A 214 -10.24 -3.26 15.80
CA CYS A 214 -10.24 -3.88 14.48
C CYS A 214 -11.59 -4.53 14.24
N LEU A 215 -12.38 -4.01 13.30
CA LEU A 215 -13.72 -4.52 12.99
C LEU A 215 -13.70 -5.55 11.85
N ALA A 216 -12.85 -5.32 10.85
CA ALA A 216 -12.69 -6.16 9.68
C ALA A 216 -11.31 -5.93 9.05
N PRO A 217 -10.85 -6.79 8.12
CA PRO A 217 -9.64 -6.53 7.34
C PRO A 217 -9.69 -5.14 6.71
N LYS A 218 -8.63 -4.34 6.88
CA LYS A 218 -8.53 -2.94 6.44
C LYS A 218 -9.51 -1.96 7.12
N CYS A 219 -10.16 -2.35 8.21
CA CYS A 219 -11.06 -1.51 8.99
C CYS A 219 -10.65 -1.51 10.46
N TYR A 220 -9.72 -0.62 10.81
CA TYR A 220 -9.19 -0.48 12.17
C TYR A 220 -8.95 0.99 12.53
N SER A 221 -8.85 1.29 13.82
CA SER A 221 -8.56 2.62 14.33
C SER A 221 -7.69 2.55 15.58
N LEU A 222 -6.65 3.38 15.60
CA LEU A 222 -5.77 3.62 16.75
C LEU A 222 -6.19 4.93 17.42
N TYR A 223 -6.36 4.92 18.74
CA TYR A 223 -6.76 6.13 19.48
C TYR A 223 -6.14 6.18 20.88
N ASN A 224 -6.09 7.38 21.46
CA ASN A 224 -5.64 7.63 22.83
C ASN A 224 -6.84 8.10 23.67
N GLY A 225 -6.82 7.88 24.98
CA GLY A 225 -7.90 8.28 25.89
C GLY A 225 -8.19 9.79 25.81
N ASN A 226 -9.49 10.12 25.73
CA ASN A 226 -10.09 11.46 25.62
C ASN A 226 -9.99 12.20 24.28
N GLU A 227 -9.97 11.48 23.16
CA GLU A 227 -10.53 12.01 21.91
C GLU A 227 -11.81 11.23 21.56
N GLN A 228 -12.93 11.61 22.20
CA GLN A 228 -14.19 11.64 21.47
C GLN A 228 -14.06 12.75 20.43
N ASN A 229 -13.34 12.48 19.35
CA ASN A 229 -13.64 13.17 18.11
C ASN A 229 -14.97 12.57 17.67
N ASP A 230 -16.04 13.34 17.89
CA ASP A 230 -17.24 13.23 17.08
C ASP A 230 -16.78 13.10 15.62
N ASP A 231 -17.19 12.00 14.99
CA ASP A 231 -16.63 11.40 13.77
C ASP A 231 -15.46 10.42 14.00
N ILE A 232 -15.82 9.15 14.20
CA ILE A 232 -15.00 8.01 13.80
C ILE A 232 -14.82 8.11 12.28
N GLN A 233 -13.88 8.93 11.81
CA GLN A 233 -13.55 9.02 10.40
C GLN A 233 -12.71 7.79 10.04
N PHE A 234 -13.32 6.86 9.31
CA PHE A 234 -12.62 5.81 8.58
C PHE A 234 -11.67 6.46 7.56
N HIS A 235 -10.46 6.80 7.99
CA HIS A 235 -9.41 7.20 7.05
C HIS A 235 -8.83 5.95 6.43
N GLN A 236 -9.39 5.57 5.27
CA GLN A 236 -8.71 4.69 4.33
C GLN A 236 -7.53 5.48 3.74
N ARG A 237 -6.36 5.41 4.37
CA ARG A 237 -5.12 5.81 3.70
C ARG A 237 -4.77 4.70 2.72
N ILE A 238 -5.12 4.90 1.46
CA ILE A 238 -4.61 4.09 0.34
C ILE A 238 -3.11 4.41 0.27
N GLY A 239 -2.28 3.48 0.71
CA GLY A 239 -0.82 3.58 0.76
C GLY A 239 -0.11 2.75 -0.28
#